data_AF-A0A097PS72-F1
#
_entry.id   AF-A0A097PS72-F1
#
_cell.length_a   1.000
_cell.length_b   1.000
_cell.length_c   1.000
_cell.angle_alpha   90.00
_cell.angle_beta   90.00
_cell.angle_gamma   90.00
#
_symmetry.space_group_name_H-M   'P 1'
#
loop_
_entity.id
_entity.type
_entity.pdbx_description
1 polymer ?
#
loop_
_entity_poly.entity_id
_entity_poly.type
_entity_poly.pdbx_seq_one_letter_code
_entity_poly.pdbx_strand_id
1 'polypeptide(L)'
;HHRLYEFAKTALIKIFVFPYATVCDLHCGDTDKWDEAQIGHYIGIDREIWESQRKPYTAEFCELDPSVENLDSNLQDKDIVCCLQHLHLCFESEERARSLLHNVSSLLKPGGYFFGITPDSSTIWTKYQKNVEASHSK
;
A
#
# COMPACT_ATOMS: atom_id res chain seq x y z
N HIS A 1 -15.15 13.25 -2.00
CA HIS A 1 -14.32 12.28 -1.26
C HIS A 1 -13.18 11.70 -2.09
N HIS A 2 -13.44 11.13 -3.27
CA HIS A 2 -12.39 10.55 -4.13
C HIS A 2 -11.22 11.51 -4.44
N ARG A 3 -11.50 12.75 -4.86
CA ARG A 3 -10.44 13.76 -5.12
C ARG A 3 -9.53 14.06 -3.91
N LEU A 4 -10.05 14.00 -2.69
CA LEU A 4 -9.26 14.26 -1.47
C LEU A 4 -8.35 13.08 -1.14
N TYR A 5 -8.86 11.86 -1.34
CA TYR A 5 -8.08 10.63 -1.17
C TYR A 5 -6.93 10.56 -2.18
N GLU A 6 -7.22 10.89 -3.44
CA GLU A 6 -6.20 10.98 -4.49
C GLU A 6 -5.15 12.06 -4.18
N PHE A 7 -5.58 13.24 -3.71
CA PHE A 7 -4.67 14.28 -3.24
C PHE A 7 -3.77 13.81 -2.09
N ALA A 8 -4.32 13.10 -1.11
CA ALA A 8 -3.55 12.59 0.02
C ALA A 8 -2.49 11.57 -0.42
N LYS A 9 -2.84 10.66 -1.34
CA LYS A 9 -1.86 9.73 -1.94
C LYS A 9 -0.71 10.49 -2.62
N THR A 10 -1.03 11.46 -3.47
CA THR A 10 -0.02 12.27 -4.16
C THR A 10 0.85 13.06 -3.17
N ALA A 11 0.26 13.59 -2.09
CA ALA A 11 1.01 14.29 -1.06
C ALA A 11 1.99 13.36 -0.34
N LEU A 12 1.57 12.16 0.05
CA LEU A 12 2.45 11.18 0.68
C LEU A 12 3.62 10.79 -0.24
N ILE A 13 3.33 10.52 -1.52
CA ILE A 13 4.35 10.25 -2.53
C ILE A 13 5.36 11.40 -2.59
N LYS A 14 4.90 12.66 -2.68
CA LYS A 14 5.78 13.83 -2.75
C LYS A 14 6.60 14.09 -1.48
N ILE A 15 6.15 13.61 -0.32
CA ILE A 15 6.84 13.78 0.97
C ILE A 15 7.93 12.72 1.16
N PHE A 16 7.63 11.47 0.84
CA PHE A 16 8.49 10.34 1.19
C PHE A 16 9.32 9.80 0.02
N VAL A 17 8.90 10.03 -1.22
CA VAL A 17 9.55 9.51 -2.42
C VAL A 17 10.56 10.50 -2.96
N PHE A 18 11.72 9.97 -3.32
CA PHE A 18 12.83 10.73 -3.90
C PHE A 18 13.27 10.13 -5.24
N PRO A 19 13.92 10.91 -6.12
CA PRO A 19 14.36 10.42 -7.43
C PRO A 19 15.24 9.18 -7.33
N TYR A 20 15.09 8.28 -8.30
CA TYR A 20 15.82 7.00 -8.39
C TYR A 20 15.52 5.98 -7.28
N ALA A 21 14.56 6.26 -6.39
CA ALA A 21 14.13 5.29 -5.39
C ALA A 21 13.59 4.01 -6.03
N THR A 22 13.80 2.90 -5.33
CA THR A 22 13.16 1.61 -5.57
C THR A 22 11.94 1.50 -4.68
N VAL A 23 10.77 1.43 -5.33
CA VAL A 23 9.46 1.44 -4.66
C VAL A 23 8.82 0.07 -4.76
N CYS A 24 8.29 -0.42 -3.64
CA CYS A 24 7.41 -1.58 -3.58
C CYS A 24 5.99 -1.12 -3.16
N ASP A 25 5.02 -1.26 -4.05
CA ASP A 25 3.62 -0.90 -3.80
C ASP A 25 2.80 -2.17 -3.53
N LEU A 26 2.35 -2.32 -2.28
CA LEU A 26 1.54 -3.43 -1.79
C LEU A 26 0.06 -3.16 -2.06
N HIS A 27 -0.62 -4.15 -2.63
CA HIS A 27 -1.96 -3.98 -3.21
C HIS A 27 -1.97 -2.87 -4.26
N CYS A 28 -1.04 -2.95 -5.21
CA CYS A 28 -0.78 -1.89 -6.16
C CYS A 28 -1.98 -1.61 -7.07
N GLY A 29 -2.22 -0.33 -7.37
CA GLY A 29 -3.35 0.08 -8.21
C GLY A 29 -3.21 1.41 -8.95
N ASP A 30 -2.23 2.25 -8.59
CA ASP A 30 -2.08 3.62 -9.09
C ASP A 30 -0.72 3.84 -9.77
N THR A 31 -0.48 3.19 -10.92
CA THR A 31 0.85 3.19 -11.55
C THR A 31 1.25 4.52 -12.20
N ASP A 32 0.29 5.41 -12.52
CA ASP A 32 0.58 6.70 -13.18
C ASP A 32 1.24 7.73 -12.26
N LYS A 33 1.14 7.56 -10.95
CA LYS A 33 1.62 8.56 -9.97
C LYS A 33 3.14 8.56 -9.81
N TRP A 34 3.78 7.50 -10.26
CA TRP A 34 5.21 7.29 -10.09
C TRP A 34 6.04 7.99 -11.16
N ASP A 35 5.43 8.31 -12.31
CA ASP A 35 6.09 9.01 -13.43
C ASP A 35 6.61 10.38 -12.99
N GLU A 36 5.80 11.14 -12.23
CA GLU A 36 6.18 12.46 -11.70
C GLU A 36 7.29 12.37 -10.63
N ALA A 37 7.39 11.24 -9.92
CA ALA A 37 8.33 11.04 -8.83
C ALA A 37 9.75 10.65 -9.29
N GLN A 38 9.93 10.38 -10.60
CA GLN A 38 11.22 10.01 -11.20
C GLN A 38 11.90 8.83 -10.49
N ILE A 39 11.11 7.81 -10.11
CA ILE A 39 11.63 6.60 -9.47
C ILE A 39 12.54 5.80 -10.41
N GLY A 40 13.42 4.98 -9.84
CA GLY A 40 14.34 4.15 -10.62
C GLY A 40 13.75 2.77 -10.97
N HIS A 41 13.04 2.18 -10.01
CA HIS A 41 12.49 0.84 -10.13
C HIS A 41 11.19 0.72 -9.33
N TYR A 42 10.22 -0.02 -9.88
CA TYR A 42 8.90 -0.22 -9.32
C TYR A 42 8.58 -1.72 -9.20
N ILE A 43 8.10 -2.13 -8.03
CA ILE A 43 7.60 -3.47 -7.78
C ILE A 43 6.14 -3.35 -7.34
N GLY A 44 5.22 -3.84 -8.15
CA GLY A 44 3.81 -3.95 -7.79
C GLY A 44 3.50 -5.34 -7.23
N ILE A 45 2.95 -5.41 -6.03
CA ILE A 45 2.47 -6.66 -5.44
C ILE A 45 0.96 -6.59 -5.32
N ASP A 46 0.25 -7.47 -6.02
CA ASP A 46 -1.18 -7.64 -5.86
C ASP A 46 -1.62 -9.04 -6.28
N ARG A 47 -2.82 -9.47 -5.89
CA ARG A 47 -3.43 -10.73 -6.35
C ARG A 47 -4.05 -10.62 -7.75
N GLU A 48 -4.07 -9.44 -8.35
CA GLU A 48 -4.65 -9.21 -9.67
C GLU A 48 -3.58 -9.20 -10.79
N ILE A 49 -3.94 -9.70 -11.97
CA ILE A 49 -3.06 -9.75 -13.14
C ILE A 49 -2.99 -8.36 -13.78
N TRP A 50 -1.78 -7.84 -13.92
CA TRP A 50 -1.53 -6.52 -14.52
C TRP A 50 -1.13 -6.61 -15.99
N GLU A 51 -1.72 -5.76 -16.82
CA GLU A 51 -1.23 -5.51 -18.17
C GLU A 51 -0.02 -4.56 -18.13
N SER A 52 1.09 -4.98 -18.74
CA SER A 52 2.31 -4.20 -18.80
C SER A 52 2.07 -2.90 -19.56
N GLN A 53 2.02 -1.78 -18.84
CA GLN A 53 2.09 -0.46 -19.43
C GLN A 53 3.55 -0.03 -19.59
N ARG A 54 3.86 0.64 -20.71
CA ARG A 54 5.20 1.23 -20.89
C ARG A 54 5.38 2.37 -19.90
N LYS A 55 6.33 2.22 -18.99
CA LYS A 55 6.71 3.22 -17.98
C LYS A 55 8.15 3.71 -18.22
N PRO A 56 8.50 4.94 -17.77
CA PRO A 56 9.85 5.49 -17.92
C PRO A 56 10.87 4.85 -16.98
N TYR A 57 10.43 3.97 -16.07
CA TYR A 57 11.23 3.21 -15.12
C TYR A 57 11.07 1.70 -15.34
N THR A 58 11.97 0.92 -14.75
CA THR A 58 11.85 -0.54 -14.76
C THR A 58 10.74 -0.97 -13.80
N ALA A 59 9.88 -1.91 -14.22
CA ALA A 59 8.72 -2.33 -13.44
C ALA A 59 8.59 -3.86 -13.43
N GLU A 60 8.35 -4.42 -12.25
CA GLU A 60 8.07 -5.84 -12.03
C GLU A 60 6.75 -5.98 -11.26
N PHE A 61 6.01 -7.06 -11.54
CA PHE A 61 4.74 -7.35 -10.89
C PHE A 61 4.76 -8.76 -10.32
N CYS A 62 4.30 -8.91 -9.08
CA CYS A 62 4.23 -10.18 -8.39
C CYS A 62 2.79 -10.47 -7.97
N GLU A 63 2.31 -11.65 -8.35
CA GLU A 63 0.99 -12.16 -7.95
C GLU A 63 1.07 -12.79 -6.57
N LEU A 64 1.04 -11.98 -5.50
CA LEU A 64 1.21 -12.42 -4.11
C LEU A 64 0.29 -11.66 -3.14
N ASP A 65 -0.14 -12.30 -2.04
CA ASP A 65 -0.73 -11.64 -0.87
C ASP A 65 0.37 -11.22 0.13
N PRO A 66 0.62 -9.91 0.31
CA PRO A 66 1.69 -9.42 1.19
C PRO A 66 1.46 -9.72 2.68
N SER A 67 0.26 -10.20 3.06
CA SER A 67 -0.07 -10.62 4.42
C SER A 67 0.07 -12.12 4.67
N VAL A 68 0.42 -12.92 3.67
CA VAL A 68 0.46 -14.39 3.77
C VAL A 68 1.78 -14.95 3.24
N GLU A 69 2.20 -14.56 2.04
CA GLU A 69 3.42 -15.07 1.42
C GLU A 69 4.68 -14.45 2.04
N ASN A 70 5.79 -15.20 2.02
CA ASN A 70 7.09 -14.68 2.44
C ASN A 70 7.74 -13.91 1.28
N LEU A 71 7.98 -12.61 1.49
CA LEU A 71 8.55 -11.71 0.47
C LEU A 71 10.08 -11.61 0.53
N ASP A 72 10.73 -12.29 1.48
CA ASP A 72 12.19 -12.21 1.72
C ASP A 72 13.00 -12.82 0.58
N SER A 73 12.39 -13.74 -0.16
CA SER A 73 13.15 -14.67 -1.01
C SER A 73 13.81 -14.03 -2.24
N ASN A 74 13.38 -12.83 -2.72
CA ASN A 74 14.01 -12.16 -3.87
C ASN A 74 13.82 -10.62 -3.93
N LEU A 75 13.12 -9.99 -2.97
CA LEU A 75 12.66 -8.60 -3.10
C LEU A 75 13.30 -7.60 -2.11
N GLN A 76 14.44 -7.94 -1.49
CA GLN A 76 15.09 -7.09 -0.49
C GLN A 76 15.60 -5.74 -1.04
N ASP A 77 16.08 -4.88 -0.14
CA ASP A 77 16.73 -3.60 -0.43
C ASP A 77 15.86 -2.54 -1.10
N LYS A 78 14.60 -2.41 -0.65
CA LYS A 78 13.68 -1.36 -1.10
C LYS A 78 13.91 -0.08 -0.32
N ASP A 79 13.93 1.05 -1.03
CA ASP A 79 13.95 2.38 -0.42
C ASP A 79 12.62 2.69 0.26
N ILE A 80 11.53 2.25 -0.38
CA ILE A 80 10.17 2.61 -0.04
C ILE A 80 9.29 1.38 -0.19
N VAL A 81 8.51 1.11 0.83
CA VAL A 81 7.38 0.18 0.77
C VAL A 81 6.12 1.00 1.06
N CYS A 82 5.10 0.90 0.21
CA CYS A 82 3.85 1.60 0.45
C CYS A 82 2.66 0.68 0.29
N CYS A 83 1.55 1.04 0.95
CA CYS A 83 0.26 0.37 0.77
C CYS A 83 -0.84 1.44 0.73
N LEU A 84 -1.06 2.00 -0.46
CA LEU A 84 -1.97 3.13 -0.64
C LEU A 84 -3.41 2.68 -0.93
N GLN A 85 -3.63 1.40 -1.17
CA GLN A 85 -4.95 0.78 -1.37
C GLN A 85 -5.06 -0.49 -0.52
N HIS A 86 -6.29 -0.85 -0.17
CA HIS A 86 -6.61 -2.14 0.48
C HIS A 86 -5.84 -2.54 1.75
N LEU A 87 -5.09 -1.62 2.39
CA LEU A 87 -4.33 -1.89 3.62
C LEU A 87 -5.18 -2.48 4.75
N HIS A 88 -6.47 -2.14 4.80
CA HIS A 88 -7.41 -2.68 5.80
C HIS A 88 -7.60 -4.20 5.71
N LEU A 89 -7.40 -4.83 4.54
CA LEU A 89 -7.48 -6.29 4.37
C LEU A 89 -6.41 -7.05 5.17
N CYS A 90 -5.32 -6.37 5.52
CA CYS A 90 -4.25 -6.93 6.33
C CYS A 90 -4.66 -7.03 7.81
N PHE A 91 -5.69 -6.29 8.25
CA PHE A 91 -6.15 -6.23 9.63
C PHE A 91 -7.35 -7.16 9.91
N GLU A 92 -7.66 -8.09 9.01
CA GLU A 92 -8.69 -9.12 9.23
C GLU A 92 -8.34 -10.07 10.38
N SER A 93 -7.04 -10.34 10.59
CA SER A 93 -6.53 -11.11 11.73
C SER A 93 -5.19 -10.56 12.21
N GLU A 94 -4.85 -10.84 13.47
CA GLU A 94 -3.55 -10.47 14.03
C GLU A 94 -2.39 -11.12 13.26
N GLU A 95 -2.58 -12.37 12.82
CA GLU A 95 -1.58 -13.12 12.06
C GLU A 95 -1.26 -12.43 10.73
N ARG A 96 -2.28 -12.01 9.97
CA ARG A 96 -2.12 -11.27 8.72
C ARG A 96 -1.39 -9.94 8.92
N ALA A 97 -1.81 -9.17 9.94
CA ALA A 97 -1.19 -7.88 10.24
C ALA A 97 0.27 -8.03 10.65
N ARG A 98 0.58 -9.04 11.47
CA ARG A 98 1.95 -9.36 11.90
C ARG A 98 2.82 -9.80 10.72
N SER A 99 2.28 -10.66 9.85
CA SER A 99 2.95 -11.12 8.65
C SER A 99 3.25 -9.97 7.69
N LEU A 100 2.28 -9.08 7.44
CA LEU A 100 2.50 -7.87 6.64
C LEU A 100 3.65 -7.03 7.21
N LEU A 101 3.62 -6.72 8.51
CA LEU A 101 4.65 -5.89 9.14
C LEU A 101 6.03 -6.54 9.09
N HIS A 102 6.09 -7.86 9.24
CA HIS A 102 7.33 -8.62 9.05
C HIS A 102 7.86 -8.46 7.62
N ASN A 103 7.03 -8.75 6.61
CA ASN A 103 7.39 -8.61 5.21
C ASN A 103 7.84 -7.19 4.85
N VAL A 104 7.09 -6.17 5.27
CA VAL A 104 7.46 -4.76 5.10
C VAL A 104 8.85 -4.48 5.69
N SER A 105 9.10 -4.95 6.92
CA SER A 105 10.37 -4.71 7.58
C SER A 105 11.55 -5.39 6.89
N SER A 106 11.36 -6.59 6.35
CA SER A 106 12.40 -7.33 5.64
C SER A 106 12.71 -6.79 4.25
N LEU A 107 11.71 -6.18 3.58
CA LEU A 107 11.89 -5.55 2.28
C LEU A 107 12.70 -4.25 2.37
N LEU A 108 12.56 -3.52 3.49
CA LEU A 108 13.14 -2.19 3.65
C LEU A 108 14.62 -2.23 3.96
N LYS A 109 15.39 -1.42 3.23
CA LYS A 109 16.77 -1.09 3.61
C LYS A 109 16.79 -0.26 4.90
N PRO A 110 17.91 -0.23 5.65
CA PRO A 110 18.08 0.71 6.75
C PRO A 110 17.85 2.17 6.30
N GLY A 111 16.94 2.87 6.98
CA GLY A 111 16.54 4.24 6.64
C GLY A 111 15.48 4.35 5.55
N GLY A 112 14.95 3.24 5.04
CA GLY A 112 13.79 3.23 4.16
C GLY A 112 12.48 3.57 4.87
N TYR A 113 11.45 3.89 4.10
CA TYR A 113 10.15 4.31 4.63
C TYR A 113 9.05 3.30 4.32
N PHE A 114 8.20 3.04 5.32
CA PHE A 114 6.89 2.44 5.13
C PHE A 114 5.79 3.49 5.33
N PHE A 115 4.84 3.58 4.40
CA PHE A 115 3.64 4.39 4.58
C PHE A 115 2.41 3.80 3.88
N GLY A 116 1.22 4.11 4.38
CA GLY A 116 -0.03 3.64 3.80
C GLY A 116 -1.22 4.46 4.25
N ILE A 117 -2.37 4.18 3.65
CA ILE A 117 -3.63 4.83 4.00
C ILE A 117 -4.65 3.77 4.37
N THR A 118 -5.29 3.93 5.53
CA THR A 118 -6.36 3.05 6.00
C THR A 118 -7.50 3.88 6.60
N PRO A 119 -8.76 3.40 6.56
CA PRO A 119 -9.87 4.06 7.24
C PRO A 119 -9.63 4.19 8.75
N ASP A 120 -10.13 5.29 9.33
CA ASP A 120 -10.10 5.50 10.78
C ASP A 120 -11.12 4.59 11.50
N SER A 121 -10.63 3.76 12.42
CA SER A 121 -11.44 2.80 13.16
C SER A 121 -12.47 3.46 14.08
N SER A 122 -12.13 4.59 14.68
CA SER A 122 -13.04 5.35 15.55
C SER A 122 -14.27 5.86 14.79
N THR A 123 -14.05 6.32 13.56
CA THR A 123 -15.11 6.77 12.64
C THR A 123 -15.99 5.61 12.19
N ILE A 124 -15.40 4.45 11.89
CA ILE A 124 -16.16 3.23 11.56
C ILE A 124 -17.07 2.86 12.73
N TRP A 125 -16.51 2.76 13.94
CA TRP A 125 -17.25 2.43 15.15
C TRP A 125 -18.39 3.40 15.43
N THR A 126 -18.11 4.70 15.37
CA THR A 126 -19.11 5.76 15.59
C THR A 126 -20.28 5.66 14.60
N LYS A 127 -20.01 5.38 13.32
CA LYS A 127 -21.06 5.21 12.31
C LYS A 127 -21.85 3.93 12.51
N TYR A 128 -21.19 2.84 12.89
CA TYR A 128 -21.84 1.57 13.21
C TYR A 128 -22.84 1.74 14.35
N GLN A 129 -22.43 2.35 15.47
CA GLN A 129 -23.31 2.58 16.62
C GLN A 129 -24.58 3.36 16.25
N LYS A 130 -24.44 4.46 15.51
CA LYS A 130 -25.59 5.26 15.04
C LYS A 130 -26.56 4.46 14.17
N ASN A 131 -26.04 3.60 13.31
CA ASN A 131 -26.88 2.77 12.44
C ASN A 131 -27.66 1.71 13.24
N VAL A 132 -27.02 1.09 14.24
CA VAL A 132 -27.66 0.12 15.14
C VAL A 132 -28.77 0.80 15.94
N GLU A 133 -28.50 1.96 16.55
CA GLU A 133 -29.50 2.74 17.29
C GLU A 133 -30.71 3.11 16.42
N ALA A 134 -30.46 3.59 15.19
CA ALA A 134 -31.52 3.94 14.25
C ALA A 134 -32.40 2.73 13.88
N SER A 135 -31.82 1.53 13.78
CA SER A 135 -32.55 0.31 13.45
C SER A 135 -33.45 -0.20 14.58
N HIS A 136 -33.08 0.04 15.84
CA HIS A 136 -33.90 -0.32 17.01
C HIS A 136 -34.95 0.73 17.38
N SER A 137 -34.87 1.92 16.81
CA SER A 137 -35.86 3.00 16.97
C SER A 137 -37.00 2.98 15.93
N LYS A 138 -37.04 1.97 15.05
CA LYS A 138 -38.12 1.70 14.09
C LYS A 138 -38.91 0.48 14.52
#